data_AF-Q24VJ1-F1
#
_entry.id   AF-Q24VJ1-F1
#
_cell.length_a   1.000
_cell.length_b   1.000
_cell.length_c   1.000
_cell.angle_alpha   90.00
_cell.angle_beta   90.00
_cell.angle_gamma   90.00
#
_symmetry.space_group_name_H-M   'P 1'
#
loop_
_entity.id
_entity.type
_entity.pdbx_description
1 polymer ?
#
loop_
_entity_poly.entity_id
_entity_poly.type
_entity_poly.pdbx_seq_one_letter_code
_entity_poly.pdbx_strand_id
1 'polypeptide(L)' 'MGKNIEKIRRERGFTRKELAERSGISDDYLQKIEAETINRVHLKTLVRIASVLDTGIDELKKNFDEIS' A
#
# COMPACT_ATOMS: atom_id res chain seq x y z
N MET A 1 5.95 4.13 -4.48
CA MET A 1 5.36 3.00 -3.68
C MET A 1 3.94 3.30 -3.24
N GLY A 2 3.68 4.42 -2.55
CA GLY A 2 2.35 4.76 -2.01
C GLY A 2 1.29 4.83 -3.09
N LYS A 3 1.60 5.49 -4.20
CA LYS A 3 0.72 5.56 -5.38
C LYS A 3 0.40 4.19 -5.99
N ASN A 4 1.34 3.25 -5.93
CA ASN A 4 1.11 1.91 -6.46
C ASN A 4 0.21 1.08 -5.53
N ILE A 5 0.36 1.23 -4.22
CA ILE A 5 -0.58 0.68 -3.24
C ILE A 5 -1.99 1.22 -3.49
N GLU A 6 -2.14 2.53 -3.70
CA GLU A 6 -3.44 3.13 -4.03
C GLU A 6 -4.04 2.54 -5.32
N LYS A 7 -3.23 2.42 -6.38
CA LYS A 7 -3.64 1.84 -7.66
C LYS A 7 -4.17 0.42 -7.48
N ILE A 8 -3.35 -0.48 -6.90
CA ILE A 8 -3.73 -1.89 -6.68
C ILE A 8 -4.96 -1.98 -5.78
N ARG A 9 -5.04 -1.16 -4.72
CA ARG A 9 -6.21 -1.11 -3.84
C ARG A 9 -7.50 -0.83 -4.63
N ARG A 10 -7.48 0.16 -5.52
CA ARG A 10 -8.63 0.54 -6.36
C ARG A 10 -8.97 -0.55 -7.38
N GLU A 11 -7.97 -1.17 -8.00
CA GLU A 11 -8.16 -2.29 -8.93
C GLU A 11 -8.80 -3.52 -8.26
N ARG A 12 -8.48 -3.75 -6.98
CA ARG A 12 -9.09 -4.80 -6.15
C ARG A 12 -10.44 -4.40 -5.54
N GLY A 13 -10.94 -3.19 -5.81
CA GLY A 13 -12.25 -2.72 -5.35
C GLY A 13 -12.31 -2.34 -3.87
N PHE A 14 -11.18 -2.14 -3.20
CA PHE A 14 -11.16 -1.77 -1.79
C PHE A 14 -11.23 -0.26 -1.59
N THR A 15 -12.05 0.17 -0.63
CA THR A 15 -11.90 1.48 0.00
C THR A 15 -10.64 1.52 0.87
N ARG A 16 -10.14 2.72 1.21
CA ARG A 16 -9.01 2.86 2.15
C ARG A 16 -9.34 2.24 3.51
N LYS A 17 -10.54 2.52 4.03
CA LYS A 17 -11.01 1.97 5.31
C LYS A 17 -10.98 0.44 5.32
N GLU A 18 -11.47 -0.22 4.27
CA GLU A 18 -11.46 -1.68 4.17
C GLU A 18 -10.04 -2.26 4.09
N LEU A 19 -9.16 -1.66 3.29
CA LEU A 19 -7.77 -2.12 3.22
C LEU A 19 -7.06 -1.93 4.56
N ALA A 20 -7.26 -0.78 5.21
CA ALA A 20 -6.65 -0.46 6.50
C ALA A 20 -7.12 -1.43 7.59
N GLU A 21 -8.43 -1.68 7.68
CA GLU A 21 -9.03 -2.62 8.63
C GLU A 21 -8.51 -4.04 8.42
N ARG A 22 -8.53 -4.55 7.19
CA ARG A 22 -8.02 -5.90 6.87
C ARG A 22 -6.51 -6.02 7.06
N SER A 23 -5.77 -4.95 6.81
CA SER A 23 -4.33 -4.87 7.07
C SER A 23 -4.02 -4.52 8.53
N GLY A 24 -5.05 -4.41 9.38
CA GLY A 24 -5.05 -3.90 10.76
C GLY A 24 -4.07 -2.78 11.04
N ILE A 25 -4.22 -1.71 10.27
CA ILE A 25 -3.64 -0.38 10.47
C ILE A 25 -4.77 0.65 10.49
N SER A 26 -4.49 1.89 10.88
CA SER A 26 -5.48 2.95 10.78
C SER A 26 -5.66 3.45 9.34
N ASP A 27 -6.86 3.92 9.02
CA ASP A 27 -7.17 4.57 7.74
C ASP A 27 -6.28 5.80 7.48
N ASP A 28 -6.02 6.60 8.52
CA ASP A 28 -5.08 7.74 8.47
C ASP A 28 -3.64 7.29 8.15
N TYR A 29 -3.18 6.17 8.72
CA TYR A 29 -1.86 5.65 8.41
C TYR A 29 -1.79 5.15 6.96
N LEU A 30 -2.83 4.46 6.48
CA LEU A 30 -2.91 4.07 5.07
C LEU A 30 -2.95 5.28 4.14
N GLN A 31 -3.70 6.33 4.48
CA GLN A 31 -3.72 7.58 3.72
C GLN A 31 -2.32 8.20 3.62
N LYS A 32 -1.58 8.25 4.73
CA LYS A 32 -0.20 8.74 4.75
C LYS A 32 0.75 7.90 3.90
N ILE A 33 0.57 6.58 3.91
CA ILE A 33 1.30 5.66 3.02
C ILE A 33 1.00 5.99 1.56
N GLU A 34 -0.28 6.04 1.17
CA GLU A 34 -0.71 6.28 -0.21
C GLU A 34 -0.31 7.67 -0.73
N ALA A 35 -0.40 8.69 0.12
CA ALA A 35 0.00 10.06 -0.18
C ALA A 35 1.53 10.28 -0.16
N GLU A 36 2.31 9.25 0.16
CA GLU A 36 3.79 9.31 0.27
C GLU A 36 4.28 10.41 1.25
N THR A 37 3.48 10.70 2.29
CA THR A 37 3.80 11.72 3.31
C THR A 37 4.58 11.15 4.50
N ILE A 38 4.87 9.85 4.49
CA ILE A 38 5.73 9.18 5.46
C ILE A 38 6.91 8.50 4.76
N ASN A 39 8.08 8.64 5.37
CA ASN A 39 9.33 8.18 4.76
C ASN A 39 9.67 6.72 5.09
N ARG A 40 8.98 6.12 6.08
CA ARG A 40 9.26 4.76 6.54
C ARG A 40 7.99 4.01 6.88
N VAL A 41 7.78 2.89 6.17
CA VAL A 41 6.73 1.91 6.46
C VAL A 41 7.42 0.64 6.94
N HIS A 42 6.97 0.09 8.07
CA HIS A 42 7.54 -1.16 8.58
C HIS A 42 7.28 -2.31 7.61
N LEU A 43 8.25 -3.21 7.43
CA LEU A 43 8.12 -4.40 6.58
C LEU A 43 6.89 -5.23 6.95
N LYS A 44 6.60 -5.38 8.25
CA LYS A 44 5.41 -6.08 8.75
C LYS A 44 4.10 -5.46 8.22
N THR A 45 4.03 -4.13 8.10
CA THR A 45 2.88 -3.45 7.50
C THR A 45 2.78 -3.73 6.02
N LEU A 46 3.90 -3.67 5.30
CA LEU A 46 3.93 -3.97 3.85
C LEU A 46 3.51 -5.41 3.56
N VAL A 47 3.96 -6.39 4.37
CA VAL A 47 3.55 -7.80 4.27
C VAL A 47 2.03 -7.93 4.41
N ARG A 48 1.42 -7.24 5.39
CA ARG A 48 -0.02 -7.29 5.63
C ARG A 48 -0.81 -6.67 4.48
N ILE A 49 -0.39 -5.50 4.01
CA ILE A 49 -1.00 -4.84 2.85
C ILE A 49 -0.90 -5.74 1.61
N ALA A 50 0.28 -6.30 1.33
CA ALA A 50 0.51 -7.20 0.20
C ALA A 50 -0.40 -8.43 0.26
N SER A 51 -0.53 -9.03 1.45
CA SER A 51 -1.41 -10.17 1.68
C SER A 51 -2.89 -9.86 1.44
N VAL A 52 -3.38 -8.67 1.84
CA VAL A 52 -4.79 -8.29 1.61
C VAL A 52 -5.05 -7.95 0.14
N LEU A 53 -4.07 -7.35 -0.53
CA LEU A 53 -4.13 -7.00 -1.95
C LEU A 53 -3.83 -8.17 -2.89
N ASP A 54 -3.58 -9.36 -2.33
CA ASP A 54 -3.23 -10.58 -3.08
C ASP A 54 -2.08 -10.31 -4.07
N THR A 55 -0.99 -9.74 -3.56
CA THR A 55 0.16 -9.33 -4.36
C THR A 55 1.47 -9.48 -3.60
N GLY A 56 2.60 -9.36 -4.31
CA GLY A 56 3.94 -9.40 -3.72
C GLY A 56 4.40 -8.03 -3.21
N ILE A 57 5.33 -8.02 -2.24
CA ILE A 57 5.95 -6.77 -1.76
C ILE A 57 6.69 -6.05 -2.89
N ASP A 58 7.33 -6.80 -3.79
CA ASP A 58 8.04 -6.24 -4.94
C ASP A 58 7.08 -5.52 -5.89
N GLU A 59 5.88 -6.08 -6.07
CA GLU A 59 4.83 -5.44 -6.84
C GLU A 59 4.38 -4.13 -6.17
N LEU A 60 4.16 -4.10 -4.85
CA LEU A 60 3.83 -2.85 -4.14
C LEU A 60 4.90 -1.75 -4.34
N LYS A 61 6.17 -2.15 -4.50
CA LYS A 61 7.30 -1.26 -4.66
C LYS A 61 7.56 -0.80 -6.10
N LYS A 62 6.95 -1.42 -7.11
CA LYS A 62 7.10 -0.97 -8.50
C LYS A 62 6.66 0.51 -8.64
N ASN A 63 7.50 1.29 -9.36
CA ASN A 63 7.58 2.76 -9.48
C ASN A 63 8.40 3.43 -8.34
N PHE A 64 9.68 3.83 -8.48
CA PHE A 64 10.47 4.37 -9.61
C PHE A 64 11.84 3.67 -9.74
N ASP A 65 12.09 2.89 -10.79
CA ASP A 65 13.47 2.56 -11.24
C ASP A 65 13.52 2.07 -12.70
N GLU A 66 12.56 2.47 -13.55
CA GLU A 66 12.71 2.31 -15.00
C GLU A 66 12.37 3.63 -15.70
N ILE A 67 13.38 4.15 -16.41
CA ILE A 67 13.46 5.34 -17.28
C ILE A 67 13.91 6.65 -16.59
N SER A 68 15.21 6.72 -16.22
CA SER A 68 16.23 7.58 -16.87
C SER A 68 17.58 7.44 -16.17
#